data_AF-A0A7S2AUY8-F1
#
_entry.id   AF-A0A7S2AUY8-F1
#
_cell.length_a   1.000
_cell.length_b   1.000
_cell.length_c   1.000
_cell.angle_alpha   90.00
_cell.angle_beta   90.00
_cell.angle_gamma   90.00
#
_symmetry.space_group_name_H-M   'P 1'
#
loop_
_entity.id
_entity.type
_entity.pdbx_description
1 polymer ?
#
loop_
_entity_poly.entity_id
_entity_poly.type
_entity_poly.pdbx_seq_one_letter_code
_entity_poly.pdbx_strand_id
1 'polypeptide(L)'
;TKEIAAHDEDIVVWTGDKKAATKVRTIEKADYETIHKDYSESIDALERAIAVLKKQAYDRKQVSLTQVASLRHMRLIPTEAKKAIEAFLMQDPAEGLAVSAPEADGYEFQSQGVIDMLQKLFDKFVGERTDLEKEEMSSQHAFEMLVQDLRAQVDQATKDSAEKTE
;
A
#
# COMPACT_ATOMS: atom_id res chain seq x y z
N THR A 1 48.69 -15.80 -14.54
CA THR A 1 48.44 -16.66 -15.73
C THR A 1 47.15 -16.21 -16.40
N LYS A 2 46.76 -16.78 -17.57
CA LYS A 2 45.46 -16.46 -18.21
C LYS A 2 44.25 -16.76 -17.30
N GLU A 3 44.36 -17.76 -16.43
CA GLU A 3 43.31 -18.13 -15.48
C GLU A 3 43.13 -17.11 -14.35
N ILE A 4 44.21 -16.55 -13.82
CA ILE A 4 44.15 -15.47 -12.82
C ILE A 4 43.43 -14.24 -13.39
N ALA A 5 43.77 -13.86 -14.64
CA ALA A 5 43.11 -12.75 -15.32
C ALA A 5 41.61 -12.98 -15.54
N ALA A 6 41.19 -14.24 -15.78
CA ALA A 6 39.78 -14.59 -15.90
C ALA A 6 39.05 -14.47 -14.56
N HIS A 7 39.64 -14.98 -13.46
CA HIS A 7 39.07 -14.84 -12.11
C HIS A 7 38.96 -13.37 -11.68
N ASP A 8 39.96 -12.54 -12.00
CA ASP A 8 39.93 -11.11 -11.69
C ASP A 8 38.83 -10.38 -12.50
N GLU A 9 38.60 -10.77 -13.75
CA GLU A 9 37.49 -10.25 -14.59
C GLU A 9 36.13 -10.66 -14.00
N ASP A 10 35.95 -11.93 -13.64
CA ASP A 10 34.73 -12.44 -13.02
C ASP A 10 34.40 -11.71 -11.70
N ILE A 11 35.42 -11.48 -10.85
CA ILE A 11 35.26 -10.71 -9.59
C ILE A 11 34.74 -9.30 -9.88
N VAL A 12 35.28 -8.63 -10.90
CA VAL A 12 34.84 -7.27 -11.28
C VAL A 12 33.39 -7.30 -11.77
N VAL A 13 33.04 -8.26 -12.62
CA VAL A 13 31.68 -8.41 -13.16
C VAL A 13 30.68 -8.67 -12.03
N TRP A 14 30.90 -9.70 -11.21
CA TRP A 14 29.98 -10.06 -10.12
C TRP A 14 29.87 -8.98 -9.05
N THR A 15 30.96 -8.27 -8.77
CA THR A 15 30.93 -7.09 -7.88
C THR A 15 30.08 -5.97 -8.49
N GLY A 16 30.16 -5.77 -9.81
CA GLY A 16 29.30 -4.85 -10.56
C GLY A 16 27.83 -5.24 -10.46
N ASP A 17 27.51 -6.51 -10.73
CA ASP A 17 26.15 -7.06 -10.69
C ASP A 17 25.54 -6.91 -9.29
N LYS A 18 26.30 -7.22 -8.24
CA LYS A 18 25.85 -7.03 -6.86
C LYS A 18 25.50 -5.57 -6.57
N LYS A 19 26.31 -4.62 -7.05
CA LYS A 19 26.05 -3.17 -6.90
C LYS A 19 24.79 -2.76 -7.68
N ALA A 20 24.63 -3.26 -8.91
CA ALA A 20 23.46 -2.97 -9.74
C ALA A 20 22.16 -3.52 -9.09
N ALA A 21 22.17 -4.80 -8.70
CA ALA A 21 21.04 -5.43 -8.01
C ALA A 21 20.69 -4.69 -6.72
N THR A 22 21.67 -4.24 -5.93
CA THR A 22 21.43 -3.49 -4.68
C THR A 22 20.77 -2.13 -4.96
N LYS A 23 21.16 -1.44 -6.03
CA LYS A 23 20.52 -0.17 -6.44
C LYS A 23 19.07 -0.40 -6.84
N VAL A 24 18.81 -1.39 -7.69
CA VAL A 24 17.45 -1.75 -8.11
C VAL A 24 16.59 -2.09 -6.90
N ARG A 25 17.07 -2.96 -6.00
CA ARG A 25 16.37 -3.31 -4.76
C ARG A 25 16.05 -2.10 -3.88
N THR A 26 16.96 -1.13 -3.80
CA THR A 26 16.72 0.09 -3.00
C THR A 26 15.58 0.93 -3.58
N ILE A 27 15.50 1.03 -4.91
CA ILE A 27 14.43 1.75 -5.60
C ILE A 27 13.10 1.01 -5.41
N GLU A 28 13.07 -0.29 -5.71
CA GLU A 28 11.86 -1.12 -5.54
C GLU A 28 11.34 -1.09 -4.11
N LYS A 29 12.24 -1.15 -3.12
CA LYS A 29 11.87 -1.04 -1.70
C LYS A 29 11.23 0.30 -1.37
N ALA A 30 11.80 1.40 -1.87
CA ALA A 30 11.27 2.74 -1.62
C ALA A 30 9.88 2.93 -2.26
N ASP A 31 9.68 2.37 -3.46
CA ASP A 31 8.38 2.37 -4.12
C ASP A 31 7.36 1.52 -3.34
N TYR A 32 7.76 0.32 -2.89
CA TYR A 32 6.95 -0.53 -2.01
C TYR A 32 6.53 0.21 -0.72
N GLU A 33 7.48 0.81 0.00
CA GLU A 33 7.20 1.52 1.27
C GLU A 33 6.21 2.66 1.05
N THR A 34 6.33 3.38 -0.08
CA THR A 34 5.41 4.46 -0.45
C THR A 34 4.00 3.92 -0.70
N ILE A 35 3.87 2.91 -1.56
CA ILE A 35 2.56 2.34 -1.93
C ILE A 35 1.90 1.65 -0.72
N HIS A 36 2.67 0.90 0.07
CA HIS A 36 2.19 0.23 1.28
C HIS A 36 1.66 1.25 2.29
N LYS A 37 2.35 2.37 2.46
CA LYS A 37 1.91 3.47 3.32
C LYS A 37 0.61 4.08 2.84
N ASP A 38 0.49 4.41 1.55
CA ASP A 38 -0.74 4.97 0.99
C ASP A 38 -1.95 4.05 1.19
N TYR A 39 -1.77 2.74 0.98
CA TYR A 39 -2.83 1.76 1.26
C TYR A 39 -3.16 1.70 2.75
N SER A 40 -2.16 1.64 3.62
CA SER A 40 -2.36 1.54 5.06
C SER A 40 -3.10 2.76 5.62
N GLU A 41 -2.73 3.98 5.20
CA GLU A 41 -3.42 5.21 5.60
C GLU A 41 -4.85 5.27 5.03
N SER A 42 -5.06 4.80 3.79
CA SER A 42 -6.39 4.77 3.18
C SER A 42 -7.31 3.75 3.85
N ILE A 43 -6.80 2.58 4.21
CA ILE A 43 -7.53 1.52 4.93
C ILE A 43 -7.99 2.03 6.30
N ASP A 44 -7.09 2.65 7.07
CA ASP A 44 -7.40 3.21 8.38
C ASP A 44 -8.43 4.36 8.27
N ALA A 45 -8.30 5.25 7.28
CA ALA A 45 -9.27 6.30 7.05
C ALA A 45 -10.66 5.75 6.70
N LEU A 46 -10.71 4.71 5.84
CA LEU A 46 -11.95 4.02 5.47
C LEU A 46 -12.60 3.35 6.68
N GLU A 47 -11.84 2.65 7.51
CA GLU A 47 -12.34 2.01 8.73
C GLU A 47 -13.01 3.03 9.67
N ARG A 48 -12.34 4.16 9.92
CA ARG A 48 -12.87 5.23 10.77
C ARG A 48 -14.14 5.85 10.18
N ALA A 49 -14.16 6.11 8.87
CA ALA A 49 -15.31 6.69 8.19
C ALA A 49 -16.52 5.74 8.23
N ILE A 50 -16.32 4.46 7.97
CA ILE A 50 -17.36 3.42 8.07
C ILE A 50 -17.91 3.35 9.50
N ALA A 51 -17.04 3.39 10.51
CA ALA A 51 -17.46 3.37 11.91
C ALA A 51 -18.32 4.58 12.28
N VAL A 52 -17.96 5.78 11.79
CA VAL A 52 -18.76 7.01 11.98
C VAL A 52 -20.12 6.89 11.32
N LEU A 53 -20.19 6.43 10.07
CA LEU A 53 -21.45 6.25 9.35
C LEU A 53 -22.37 5.22 10.02
N LYS A 54 -21.82 4.08 10.42
CA LYS A 54 -22.57 3.06 11.17
C LYS A 54 -23.09 3.62 12.48
N LYS A 55 -22.26 4.37 13.23
CA LYS A 55 -22.70 4.98 14.49
C LYS A 55 -23.83 5.98 14.28
N GLN A 56 -23.74 6.83 13.25
CA GLN A 56 -24.77 7.82 12.96
C GLN A 56 -26.10 7.19 12.48
N ALA A 57 -26.03 6.04 11.79
CA ALA A 57 -27.24 5.28 11.44
C ALA A 57 -28.01 4.82 12.68
N TYR A 58 -27.31 4.48 13.78
CA TYR A 58 -27.94 4.05 15.04
C TYR A 58 -28.23 5.19 16.03
N ASP A 59 -27.31 6.15 16.20
CA ASP A 59 -27.42 7.28 17.14
C ASP A 59 -27.53 8.59 16.35
N ARG A 60 -28.77 9.08 16.20
CA ARG A 60 -29.12 10.27 15.40
C ARG A 60 -28.67 11.59 16.05
N LYS A 61 -27.96 11.57 17.18
CA LYS A 61 -27.31 12.77 17.72
C LYS A 61 -26.21 13.18 16.76
N GLN A 62 -26.23 14.43 16.30
CA GLN A 62 -25.28 15.05 15.36
C GLN A 62 -23.84 14.50 15.52
N VAL A 63 -23.50 13.46 14.76
CA VAL A 63 -22.14 12.92 14.70
C VAL A 63 -21.43 13.70 13.62
N SER A 64 -20.29 14.29 13.96
CA SER A 64 -19.47 14.98 12.96
C SER A 64 -19.06 14.02 11.85
N LEU A 65 -19.42 14.34 10.61
CA LEU A 65 -19.04 13.59 9.40
C LEU A 65 -17.63 13.94 8.90
N THR A 66 -16.80 14.55 9.74
CA THR A 66 -15.42 14.95 9.41
C THR A 66 -14.56 13.81 8.87
N GLN A 67 -14.66 12.60 9.44
CA GLN A 67 -13.90 11.43 9.00
C GLN A 67 -14.30 11.02 7.57
N VAL A 68 -15.59 11.11 7.26
CA VAL A 68 -16.14 10.81 5.93
C VAL A 68 -15.70 11.88 4.93
N ALA A 69 -15.74 13.16 5.32
CA ALA A 69 -15.28 14.26 4.49
C ALA A 69 -13.80 14.19 4.12
N SER A 70 -12.95 13.72 5.03
CA SER A 70 -11.50 13.56 4.82
C SER A 70 -11.15 12.56 3.72
N LEU A 71 -12.00 11.56 3.46
CA LEU A 71 -11.78 10.58 2.39
C LEU A 71 -11.67 11.21 1.00
N ARG A 72 -12.27 12.39 0.78
CA ARG A 72 -12.21 13.11 -0.50
C ARG A 72 -10.80 13.57 -0.85
N HIS A 73 -9.95 13.76 0.15
CA HIS A 73 -8.57 14.22 -0.03
C HIS A 73 -7.58 13.06 -0.17
N MET A 74 -8.01 11.82 0.06
CA MET A 74 -7.15 10.66 -0.06
C MET A 74 -6.87 10.33 -1.53
N ARG A 75 -5.61 10.06 -1.85
CA ARG A 75 -5.15 9.83 -3.22
C ARG A 75 -5.74 8.57 -3.83
N LEU A 76 -5.78 7.48 -3.07
CA LEU A 76 -6.22 6.17 -3.55
C LEU A 76 -7.74 6.04 -3.70
N ILE A 77 -8.53 6.90 -3.06
CA ILE A 77 -9.99 6.84 -3.16
C ILE A 77 -10.41 7.21 -4.59
N PRO A 78 -11.16 6.34 -5.31
CA PRO A 78 -11.59 6.60 -6.68
C PRO A 78 -12.46 7.85 -6.81
N THR A 79 -12.40 8.52 -7.97
CA THR A 79 -13.16 9.74 -8.25
C THR A 79 -14.67 9.53 -8.07
N GLU A 80 -15.19 8.38 -8.47
CA GLU A 80 -16.59 8.01 -8.33
C GLU A 80 -17.00 7.92 -6.87
N ALA A 81 -16.15 7.33 -6.03
CA ALA A 81 -16.36 7.24 -4.59
C ALA A 81 -16.31 8.63 -3.94
N LYS A 82 -15.37 9.49 -4.35
CA LYS A 82 -15.30 10.89 -3.89
C LYS A 82 -16.58 11.66 -4.19
N LYS A 83 -17.11 11.52 -5.41
CA LYS A 83 -18.38 12.14 -5.82
C LYS A 83 -19.56 11.63 -5.00
N ALA A 84 -19.63 10.32 -4.75
CA ALA A 84 -20.69 9.73 -3.93
C ALA A 84 -20.63 10.25 -2.47
N ILE A 85 -19.43 10.34 -1.90
CA ILE A 85 -19.19 10.91 -0.57
C ILE A 85 -19.60 12.39 -0.53
N GLU A 86 -19.23 13.16 -1.55
CA GLU A 86 -19.58 14.57 -1.64
C GLU A 86 -21.10 14.79 -1.74
N ALA A 87 -21.78 14.02 -2.59
CA ALA A 87 -23.23 14.07 -2.72
C ALA A 87 -23.92 13.74 -1.39
N PHE A 88 -23.42 12.73 -0.66
CA PHE A 88 -23.91 12.37 0.67
C PHE A 88 -23.73 13.50 1.69
N LEU A 89 -22.56 14.16 1.71
CA LEU A 89 -22.28 15.26 2.63
C LEU A 89 -23.09 16.53 2.31
N MET A 90 -23.41 16.79 1.03
CA MET A 90 -24.25 17.93 0.62
C MET A 90 -25.73 17.72 0.97
N GLN A 91 -26.15 16.46 1.12
CA GLN A 91 -27.52 16.10 1.50
C GLN A 91 -27.78 16.19 3.01
N ASP A 92 -26.80 16.62 3.83
CA ASP A 92 -26.96 16.93 5.24
C ASP A 92 -27.06 18.47 5.48
N PRO A 93 -28.18 19.13 5.10
CA PRO A 93 -28.47 20.46 5.60
C PRO A 93 -28.97 20.28 7.03
N ALA A 94 -28.10 20.54 8.00
CA ALA A 94 -28.55 20.96 9.31
C ALA A 94 -29.31 22.29 9.16
N GLU A 95 -30.60 22.25 8.81
CA GLU A 95 -31.59 23.23 9.27
C GLU A 95 -33.05 22.80 8.99
N GLY A 96 -33.79 22.63 10.09
CA GLY A 96 -35.15 23.16 10.19
C GLY A 96 -36.25 22.36 9.50
N LEU A 97 -36.80 21.38 10.21
CA LEU A 97 -38.19 21.40 10.71
C LEU A 97 -38.43 20.06 11.42
N ALA A 98 -39.05 20.11 12.59
CA ALA A 98 -39.58 18.93 13.25
C ALA A 98 -40.64 18.29 12.33
N VAL A 99 -40.25 17.29 11.54
CA VAL A 99 -41.19 16.47 10.77
C VAL A 99 -41.02 15.03 11.20
N SER A 100 -42.08 14.54 11.82
CA SER A 100 -42.20 13.21 12.36
C SER A 100 -42.48 12.22 11.21
N ALA A 101 -41.42 11.58 10.67
CA ALA A 101 -41.41 10.50 9.65
C ALA A 101 -41.88 10.89 8.22
N PRO A 102 -41.35 10.32 7.10
CA PRO A 102 -40.53 9.11 6.87
C PRO A 102 -39.10 9.39 6.34
N GLU A 103 -38.56 10.62 6.47
CA GLU A 103 -37.21 10.93 5.95
C GLU A 103 -36.08 10.11 6.62
N ALA A 104 -36.32 9.58 7.82
CA ALA A 104 -35.37 8.74 8.54
C ALA A 104 -35.02 7.43 7.81
N ASP A 105 -36.00 6.79 7.17
CA ASP A 105 -35.79 5.56 6.41
C ASP A 105 -35.00 5.84 5.13
N GLY A 106 -35.17 7.04 4.56
CA GLY A 106 -34.39 7.52 3.42
C GLY A 106 -32.92 7.70 3.77
N TYR A 107 -32.60 8.33 4.90
CA TYR A 107 -31.23 8.53 5.35
C TYR A 107 -30.55 7.20 5.70
N GLU A 108 -31.23 6.29 6.39
CA GLU A 108 -30.70 4.96 6.71
C GLU A 108 -30.38 4.18 5.43
N PHE A 109 -31.32 4.15 4.47
CA PHE A 109 -31.12 3.51 3.17
C PHE A 109 -29.98 4.13 2.35
N GLN A 110 -29.86 5.46 2.34
CA GLN A 110 -28.79 6.18 1.63
C GLN A 110 -27.43 5.97 2.29
N SER A 111 -27.37 6.04 3.63
CA SER A 111 -26.15 5.78 4.39
C SER A 111 -25.67 4.35 4.20
N GLN A 112 -26.57 3.37 4.11
CA GLN A 112 -26.22 1.97 3.84
C GLN A 112 -25.55 1.82 2.47
N GLY A 113 -26.04 2.50 1.42
CA GLY A 113 -25.41 2.46 0.10
C GLY A 113 -23.98 3.03 0.08
N VAL A 114 -23.73 4.11 0.83
CA VAL A 114 -22.38 4.68 0.98
C VAL A 114 -21.50 3.77 1.84
N ILE A 115 -22.02 3.21 2.92
CA ILE A 115 -21.32 2.25 3.79
C ILE A 115 -20.88 1.04 2.98
N ASP A 116 -21.76 0.43 2.19
CA ASP A 116 -21.45 -0.74 1.37
C ASP A 116 -20.36 -0.44 0.35
N MET A 117 -20.39 0.74 -0.27
CA MET A 117 -19.37 1.20 -1.21
C MET A 117 -18.01 1.38 -0.52
N LEU A 118 -17.98 2.03 0.66
CA LEU A 118 -16.75 2.19 1.43
C LEU A 118 -16.20 0.86 1.95
N GLN A 119 -17.06 -0.08 2.35
CA GLN A 119 -16.66 -1.43 2.77
C GLN A 119 -16.01 -2.20 1.62
N LYS A 120 -16.60 -2.17 0.42
CA LYS A 120 -15.99 -2.80 -0.77
C LYS A 120 -14.62 -2.21 -1.10
N LEU A 121 -14.45 -0.90 -0.95
CA LEU A 121 -13.15 -0.26 -1.15
C LEU A 121 -12.15 -0.67 -0.06
N PHE A 122 -12.59 -0.73 1.20
CA PHE A 122 -11.77 -1.20 2.32
C PHE A 122 -11.28 -2.63 2.06
N ASP A 123 -12.18 -3.56 1.75
CA ASP A 123 -11.84 -4.96 1.48
C ASP A 123 -10.87 -5.08 0.30
N LYS A 124 -11.11 -4.31 -0.76
CA LYS A 124 -10.21 -4.26 -1.92
C LYS A 124 -8.81 -3.78 -1.50
N PHE A 125 -8.70 -2.67 -0.76
CA PHE A 125 -7.41 -2.13 -0.38
C PHE A 125 -6.65 -3.04 0.58
N VAL A 126 -7.35 -3.74 1.48
CA VAL A 126 -6.75 -4.79 2.32
C VAL A 126 -6.17 -5.89 1.45
N GLY A 127 -6.93 -6.36 0.45
CA GLY A 127 -6.46 -7.36 -0.51
C GLY A 127 -5.20 -6.91 -1.27
N GLU A 128 -5.25 -5.73 -1.88
CA GLU A 128 -4.14 -5.15 -2.65
C GLU A 128 -2.89 -4.95 -1.78
N ARG A 129 -3.03 -4.48 -0.53
CA ARG A 129 -1.91 -4.37 0.42
C ARG A 129 -1.32 -5.73 0.76
N THR A 130 -2.16 -6.73 1.00
CA THR A 130 -1.70 -8.09 1.31
C THR A 130 -0.99 -8.73 0.12
N ASP A 131 -1.44 -8.51 -1.11
CA ASP A 131 -0.75 -9.00 -2.29
C ASP A 131 0.59 -8.28 -2.50
N LEU A 132 0.62 -6.96 -2.29
CA LEU A 132 1.86 -6.17 -2.28
C LEU A 132 2.88 -6.69 -1.25
N GLU A 133 2.43 -7.03 -0.03
CA GLU A 133 3.28 -7.62 1.03
C GLU A 133 3.87 -8.97 0.62
N LYS A 134 3.11 -9.82 -0.09
CA LYS A 134 3.60 -11.11 -0.61
C LYS A 134 4.62 -10.93 -1.74
N GLU A 135 4.37 -9.98 -2.62
CA GLU A 135 5.28 -9.65 -3.73
C GLU A 135 6.61 -9.11 -3.19
N GLU A 136 6.58 -8.22 -2.19
CA GLU A 136 7.78 -7.71 -1.54
C GLU A 136 8.56 -8.81 -0.82
N MET A 137 7.88 -9.72 -0.11
CA MET A 137 8.55 -10.85 0.54
C MET A 137 9.28 -11.74 -0.47
N SER A 138 8.65 -12.01 -1.61
CA SER A 138 9.22 -12.82 -2.68
C SER A 138 10.39 -12.11 -3.37
N SER A 139 10.26 -10.81 -3.63
CA SER A 139 11.30 -9.96 -4.23
C SER A 139 12.51 -9.82 -3.31
N GLN A 140 12.27 -9.62 -2.01
CA GLN A 140 13.31 -9.59 -1.00
C GLN A 140 14.06 -10.92 -0.95
N HIS A 141 13.34 -12.04 -0.91
CA HIS A 141 13.98 -13.36 -0.86
C HIS A 141 14.83 -13.64 -2.11
N ALA A 142 14.32 -13.32 -3.31
CA ALA A 142 15.06 -13.47 -4.55
C ALA A 142 16.34 -12.61 -4.57
N PHE A 143 16.26 -11.38 -4.09
CA PHE A 143 17.42 -10.49 -3.94
C PHE A 143 18.46 -11.06 -2.95
N GLU A 144 18.01 -11.55 -1.79
CA GLU A 144 18.90 -12.14 -0.78
C GLU A 144 19.64 -13.36 -1.32
N MET A 145 18.95 -14.25 -2.03
CA MET A 145 19.56 -15.41 -2.69
C MET A 145 20.59 -14.98 -3.73
N LEU A 146 20.25 -14.03 -4.61
CA LEU A 146 21.17 -13.50 -5.62
C LEU A 146 22.44 -12.91 -4.99
N VAL A 147 22.30 -12.12 -3.93
CA VAL A 147 23.44 -11.49 -3.25
C VAL A 147 24.29 -12.52 -2.52
N GLN A 148 23.69 -13.57 -1.96
CA GLN A 148 24.42 -14.69 -1.36
C GLN A 148 25.24 -15.45 -2.41
N ASP A 149 24.63 -15.78 -3.55
CA ASP A 149 25.29 -16.49 -4.64
C ASP A 149 26.45 -15.67 -5.22
N LEU A 150 26.22 -14.39 -5.53
CA LEU A 150 27.27 -13.50 -6.03
C LEU A 150 28.41 -13.34 -5.01
N ARG A 151 28.09 -13.29 -3.71
CA ARG A 151 29.11 -13.23 -2.66
C ARG A 151 29.95 -14.51 -2.63
N ALA A 152 29.31 -15.67 -2.70
CA ALA A 152 30.02 -16.95 -2.71
C ALA A 152 30.94 -17.07 -3.94
N GLN A 153 30.46 -16.64 -5.11
CA GLN A 153 31.24 -16.63 -6.35
C GLN A 153 32.47 -15.70 -6.24
N VAL A 154 32.30 -14.48 -5.74
CA VAL A 154 33.41 -13.54 -5.52
C VAL A 154 34.40 -14.08 -4.50
N ASP A 155 33.94 -14.63 -3.38
CA ASP A 155 34.80 -15.17 -2.33
C ASP A 155 35.61 -16.38 -2.85
N GLN A 156 35.01 -17.23 -3.69
CA GLN A 156 35.70 -18.37 -4.31
C GLN A 156 36.74 -17.92 -5.33
N ALA A 157 36.38 -17.07 -6.30
CA ALA A 157 37.32 -16.59 -7.31
C ALA A 157 38.49 -15.81 -6.68
N THR A 158 38.24 -15.08 -5.58
CA THR A 158 39.30 -14.37 -4.85
C THR A 158 40.31 -15.35 -4.24
N LYS A 159 39.84 -16.46 -3.66
CA LYS A 159 40.72 -17.51 -3.12
C LYS A 159 41.51 -18.20 -4.23
N ASP A 160 40.84 -18.58 -5.32
CA ASP A 160 41.47 -19.26 -6.45
C ASP A 160 42.54 -18.38 -7.12
N SER A 161 42.31 -17.06 -7.21
CA SER A 161 43.29 -16.08 -7.71
C SER A 161 44.49 -15.96 -6.76
N ALA A 162 44.26 -15.93 -5.44
CA ALA A 162 45.32 -15.83 -4.43
C ALA A 162 46.19 -17.08 -4.36
N GLU A 163 45.59 -18.27 -4.28
CA GLU A 163 46.32 -19.56 -4.22
C GLU A 163 47.17 -19.81 -5.48
N LYS A 164 46.79 -19.25 -6.63
CA LYS A 164 47.56 -19.35 -7.89
C LYS A 164 48.64 -18.29 -8.03
N THR A 165 48.65 -17.28 -7.17
CA THR A 165 49.63 -16.19 -7.16
C THR A 165 50.78 -16.45 -6.17
N GLU A 166 50.53 -17.25 -5.12
CA GLU A 166 51.55 -17.81 -4.22
C GLU A 166 52.38 -18.93 -4.88
#